data_AF-A0A9D8VIC8-F1
#
_entry.id   AF-A0A9D8VIC8-F1
#
_cell.length_a   1.000
_cell.length_b   1.000
_cell.length_c   1.000
_cell.angle_alpha   90.00
_cell.angle_beta   90.00
_cell.angle_gamma   90.00
#
_symmetry.space_group_name_H-M   'P 1'
#
loop_
_entity.id
_entity.type
_entity.pdbx_description
1 polymer ?
#
loop_
_entity_poly.entity_id
_entity_poly.type
_entity_poly.pdbx_seq_one_letter_code
_entity_poly.pdbx_strand_id
1 'polypeptide(L)'
;MSNPEPWLRGPVEGVPGVLQPVAHALLGAQEEIRAVLAGLAEPDLWTRPEGCASIGWHLSHLSGSTDRLFTYARGEALTEAQRTDLAAERDASTRVAAQELLARFHRVVDQALAQLRGTSPETVTDFRAVGGAQLPSTVIGLLMHAGEHAARHAGQIKTTSLLVTAGAALDMVTLVVRDHDEAVAFFTGKLGFALLEDTYQPEQDKRWVVVKPPGPASRILLARANTDSQRAAIGNQTGGRVGFFLHTDDFWRDFRAYSDAGVEFVRAPAVQSYGTVAVFADLYGNLWDLIGPTLGETPPTP
;
A
#
# COMPACT_ATOMS: atom_id res chain seq x y z
N MET A 1 -30.57 11.30 1.23
CA MET A 1 -29.57 12.38 1.20
C MET A 1 -28.45 11.94 2.13
N SER A 2 -27.19 12.00 1.71
CA SER A 2 -26.06 11.72 2.61
C SER A 2 -26.06 12.76 3.74
N ASN A 3 -25.66 12.34 4.94
CA ASN A 3 -25.44 13.27 6.04
C ASN A 3 -24.31 14.23 5.63
N PRO A 4 -24.44 15.58 5.78
CA PRO A 4 -23.36 16.51 5.44
C PRO A 4 -22.07 16.17 6.19
N GLU A 5 -20.89 16.58 5.72
CA GLU A 5 -19.65 16.38 6.49
C GLU A 5 -19.71 17.11 7.85
N PRO A 6 -19.02 16.64 8.90
CA PRO A 6 -19.14 17.21 10.25
C PRO A 6 -18.94 18.73 10.32
N TRP A 7 -18.03 19.30 9.53
CA TRP A 7 -17.77 20.74 9.51
C TRP A 7 -18.93 21.57 8.91
N LEU A 8 -19.80 20.95 8.10
CA LEU A 8 -21.01 21.56 7.55
C LEU A 8 -22.23 21.45 8.48
N ARG A 9 -22.10 20.75 9.61
CA ARG A 9 -23.21 20.54 10.58
C ARG A 9 -23.29 21.61 11.65
N GLY A 10 -22.42 22.62 11.59
CA GLY A 10 -22.33 23.69 12.58
C GLY A 10 -21.31 23.40 13.69
N PRO A 11 -21.27 24.26 14.72
CA PRO A 11 -20.28 24.15 15.79
C PRO A 11 -20.55 22.93 16.68
N VAL A 12 -19.47 22.25 17.08
CA VAL A 12 -19.50 21.22 18.11
C VAL A 12 -19.73 21.89 19.46
N GLU A 13 -20.78 21.45 20.17
CA GLU A 13 -21.20 22.04 21.43
C GLU A 13 -20.08 22.03 22.49
N GLY A 14 -19.88 23.19 23.12
CA GLY A 14 -18.89 23.42 24.17
C GLY A 14 -17.44 23.56 23.67
N VAL A 15 -17.16 23.34 22.39
CA VAL A 15 -15.81 23.51 21.83
C VAL A 15 -15.59 24.98 21.46
N PRO A 16 -14.50 25.61 21.92
CA PRO A 16 -14.21 26.99 21.53
C PRO A 16 -14.03 27.16 20.03
N GLY A 17 -14.42 28.33 19.49
CA GLY A 17 -14.43 28.60 18.05
C GLY A 17 -13.09 28.31 17.35
N VAL A 18 -11.97 28.68 17.97
CA VAL A 18 -10.61 28.46 17.44
C VAL A 18 -10.22 26.97 17.34
N LEU A 19 -10.91 26.09 18.08
CA LEU A 19 -10.66 24.64 18.12
C LEU A 19 -11.71 23.83 17.35
N GLN A 20 -12.72 24.47 16.76
CA GLN A 20 -13.75 23.80 15.94
C GLN A 20 -13.16 22.96 14.79
N PRO A 21 -12.15 23.43 14.03
CA PRO A 21 -11.56 22.62 12.95
C PRO A 21 -10.97 21.29 13.46
N VAL A 22 -10.37 21.28 14.65
CA VAL A 22 -9.83 20.06 15.27
C VAL A 22 -10.95 19.08 15.59
N ALA A 23 -12.02 19.57 16.22
CA ALA A 23 -13.17 18.75 16.57
C ALA A 23 -13.84 18.15 15.33
N HIS A 24 -14.03 18.96 14.28
CA HIS A 24 -14.61 18.50 13.01
C HIS A 24 -13.74 17.47 12.31
N ALA A 25 -12.41 17.64 12.30
CA ALA A 25 -11.49 16.67 11.72
C ALA A 25 -11.51 15.32 12.45
N LEU A 26 -11.53 15.33 13.79
CA LEU A 26 -11.64 14.11 14.60
C LEU A 26 -12.97 13.37 14.37
N LEU A 27 -14.09 14.10 14.36
CA LEU A 27 -15.41 13.54 14.08
C LEU A 27 -15.50 12.98 12.64
N GLY A 28 -14.93 13.71 11.67
CA GLY A 28 -14.86 13.27 10.28
C GLY A 28 -14.09 11.96 10.13
N ALA A 29 -12.89 11.89 10.72
CA ALA A 29 -12.08 10.68 10.74
C ALA A 29 -12.82 9.50 11.41
N GLN A 30 -13.52 9.76 12.53
CA GLN A 30 -14.32 8.74 13.22
C GLN A 30 -15.43 8.16 12.34
N GLU A 31 -16.19 9.01 11.65
CA GLU A 31 -17.27 8.58 10.77
C GLU A 31 -16.76 7.82 9.56
N GLU A 32 -15.69 8.31 8.92
CA GLU A 32 -15.09 7.68 7.76
C GLU A 32 -14.51 6.29 8.09
N ILE A 33 -13.73 6.19 9.17
CA ILE A 33 -13.14 4.93 9.62
C ILE A 33 -14.24 3.92 9.99
N ARG A 34 -15.28 4.37 10.69
CA ARG A 34 -16.43 3.51 11.01
C ARG A 34 -17.10 2.97 9.74
N ALA A 35 -17.29 3.82 8.74
CA ALA A 35 -17.90 3.41 7.47
C ALA A 35 -17.02 2.42 6.72
N VAL A 36 -15.70 2.60 6.71
CA VAL A 36 -14.75 1.67 6.11
C VAL A 36 -14.80 0.31 6.79
N LEU A 37 -14.71 0.27 8.12
CA LEU A 37 -14.66 -0.99 8.87
C LEU A 37 -15.97 -1.77 8.83
N ALA A 38 -17.11 -1.12 8.64
CA ALA A 38 -18.41 -1.80 8.55
C ALA A 38 -18.51 -2.79 7.37
N GLY A 39 -17.73 -2.57 6.31
CA GLY A 39 -17.69 -3.44 5.13
C GLY A 39 -16.42 -4.26 4.97
N LEU A 40 -15.51 -4.23 5.95
CA LEU A 40 -14.19 -4.84 5.86
C LEU A 40 -14.20 -6.24 6.48
N ALA A 41 -13.65 -7.23 5.76
CA ALA A 41 -13.43 -8.55 6.34
C ALA A 41 -12.19 -8.54 7.26
N GLU A 42 -12.21 -9.33 8.34
CA GLU A 42 -11.09 -9.40 9.30
C GLU A 42 -9.72 -9.75 8.66
N PRO A 43 -9.62 -10.64 7.65
CA PRO A 43 -8.34 -10.88 6.96
C PRO A 43 -7.77 -9.64 6.25
N ASP A 44 -8.63 -8.77 5.73
CA ASP A 44 -8.23 -7.59 4.97
C ASP A 44 -7.65 -6.50 5.88
N LEU A 45 -8.08 -6.45 7.14
CA LEU A 45 -7.65 -5.47 8.15
C LEU A 45 -6.12 -5.41 8.31
N TRP A 46 -5.47 -6.58 8.27
CA TRP A 46 -4.04 -6.71 8.48
C TRP A 46 -3.26 -6.96 7.19
N THR A 47 -3.94 -6.91 6.03
CA THR A 47 -3.30 -7.05 4.72
C THR A 47 -2.43 -5.82 4.42
N ARG A 48 -1.23 -6.07 3.88
CA ARG A 48 -0.22 -5.06 3.55
C ARG A 48 -0.05 -4.97 2.02
N PRO A 49 -0.87 -4.16 1.32
CA PRO A 49 -0.80 -4.07 -0.13
C PRO A 49 0.58 -3.55 -0.55
N GLU A 50 1.31 -4.32 -1.37
CA GLU A 50 2.67 -3.99 -1.84
C GLU A 50 3.63 -3.56 -0.70
N GLY A 51 3.50 -4.15 0.49
CA GLY A 51 4.35 -3.87 1.64
C GLY A 51 4.00 -2.60 2.44
N CYS A 52 3.00 -1.83 2.00
CA CYS A 52 2.47 -0.67 2.72
C CYS A 52 1.90 -1.05 4.10
N ALA A 53 1.66 -0.05 4.94
CA ALA A 53 1.01 -0.25 6.22
C ALA A 53 -0.45 -0.72 6.06
N SER A 54 -0.89 -1.60 6.96
CA SER A 54 -2.25 -2.13 6.96
C SER A 54 -3.26 -1.15 7.59
N ILE A 55 -4.55 -1.39 7.37
CA ILE A 55 -5.63 -0.63 8.02
C ILE A 55 -5.55 -0.75 9.55
N GLY A 56 -5.32 -1.98 10.05
CA GLY A 56 -5.16 -2.24 11.47
C GLY A 56 -3.99 -1.48 12.09
N TRP A 57 -2.87 -1.37 11.37
CA TRP A 57 -1.73 -0.56 11.80
C TRP A 57 -2.08 0.93 11.84
N HIS A 58 -2.65 1.48 10.75
CA HIS A 58 -3.02 2.89 10.69
C HIS A 58 -3.98 3.29 11.81
N LEU A 59 -4.97 2.44 12.12
CA LEU A 59 -5.95 2.72 13.17
C LEU A 59 -5.35 2.64 14.58
N SER A 60 -4.47 1.66 14.82
CA SER A 60 -3.75 1.55 16.10
C SER A 60 -2.84 2.76 16.31
N HIS A 61 -2.04 3.10 15.29
CA HIS A 61 -1.15 4.26 15.29
C HIS A 61 -1.91 5.57 15.46
N LEU A 62 -3.03 5.75 14.75
CA LEU A 62 -3.87 6.94 14.86
C LEU A 62 -4.42 7.11 16.29
N SER A 63 -4.88 6.02 16.91
CA SER A 63 -5.36 6.07 18.31
C SER A 63 -4.24 6.48 19.27
N GLY A 64 -3.06 5.85 19.16
CA GLY A 64 -1.93 6.14 20.02
C GLY A 64 -1.35 7.55 19.82
N SER A 65 -1.18 7.97 18.57
CA SER A 65 -0.68 9.31 18.24
C SER A 65 -1.60 10.42 18.71
N THR A 66 -2.92 10.29 18.52
CA THR A 66 -3.91 11.27 18.98
C THR A 66 -3.86 11.42 20.50
N ASP A 67 -3.87 10.31 21.24
CA ASP A 67 -3.77 10.32 22.71
C ASP A 67 -2.50 11.04 23.19
N ARG A 68 -1.34 10.70 22.61
CA ARG A 68 -0.05 11.33 22.95
C ARG A 68 -0.01 12.83 22.64
N LEU A 69 -0.52 13.26 21.48
CA LEU A 69 -0.55 14.67 21.10
C LEU A 69 -1.42 15.49 22.06
N PHE A 70 -2.56 14.93 22.48
CA PHE A 70 -3.42 15.55 23.47
C PHE A 70 -2.77 15.59 24.87
N THR A 71 -2.00 14.57 25.27
CA THR A 71 -1.16 14.60 26.48
C THR A 71 -0.15 15.75 26.44
N TYR A 72 0.58 15.92 25.34
CA TYR A 72 1.51 17.04 25.21
C TYR A 72 0.80 18.39 25.21
N ALA A 73 -0.41 18.49 24.65
CA ALA A 73 -1.19 19.73 24.68
C ALA A 73 -1.58 20.13 26.11
N ARG A 74 -1.74 19.16 27.03
CA ARG A 74 -1.92 19.40 28.47
C ARG A 74 -0.63 19.80 29.19
N GLY A 75 0.52 19.75 28.51
CA GLY A 75 1.83 19.97 29.13
C GLY A 75 2.30 18.79 29.98
N GLU A 76 1.74 17.61 29.76
CA GLU A 76 2.03 16.40 30.52
C GLU A 76 3.11 15.55 29.82
N ALA A 77 3.85 14.78 30.61
CA ALA A 77 4.71 13.73 30.09
C ALA A 77 3.88 12.48 29.76
N LEU A 78 4.34 11.69 28.78
CA LEU A 78 3.68 10.41 28.46
C LEU A 78 3.68 9.48 29.67
N THR A 79 2.62 8.69 29.80
CA THR A 79 2.55 7.62 30.81
C THR A 79 3.42 6.42 30.41
N GLU A 80 3.67 5.51 31.35
CA GLU A 80 4.38 4.26 31.04
C GLU A 80 3.59 3.40 30.04
N ALA A 81 2.26 3.33 30.19
CA ALA A 81 1.41 2.65 29.24
C ALA A 81 1.54 3.22 27.82
N GLN A 82 1.53 4.56 27.68
CA GLN A 82 1.70 5.22 26.38
C GLN A 82 3.09 4.96 25.76
N ARG A 83 4.14 4.87 26.58
CA ARG A 83 5.49 4.52 26.10
C ARG A 83 5.58 3.07 25.64
N THR A 84 5.00 2.14 26.39
CA THR A 84 4.94 0.72 26.04
C THR A 84 4.16 0.53 24.74
N ASP A 85 2.99 1.16 24.61
CA ASP A 85 2.17 1.13 23.39
C ASP A 85 2.94 1.69 22.19
N LEU A 86 3.63 2.82 22.35
CA LEU A 86 4.44 3.42 21.28
C LEU A 86 5.60 2.52 20.86
N ALA A 87 6.23 1.81 21.79
CA ALA A 87 7.28 0.84 21.47
C ALA A 87 6.69 -0.37 20.71
N ALA A 88 5.50 -0.82 21.12
CA ALA A 88 4.78 -1.91 20.48
C ALA A 88 4.20 -1.56 19.09
N GLU A 89 3.93 -0.28 18.79
CA GLU A 89 3.48 0.16 17.45
C GLU A 89 4.48 -0.22 16.32
N ARG A 90 5.75 -0.45 16.66
CA ARG A 90 6.80 -0.91 15.74
C ARG A 90 6.76 -2.42 15.51
N ASP A 91 6.10 -3.16 16.38
CA ASP A 91 5.93 -4.60 16.29
C ASP A 91 4.58 -4.93 15.65
N ALA A 92 4.61 -5.37 14.40
CA ALA A 92 3.44 -5.75 13.62
C ALA A 92 2.86 -7.13 14.01
N SER A 93 3.39 -7.79 15.04
CA SER A 93 2.96 -9.13 15.46
C SER A 93 1.60 -9.16 16.15
N THR A 94 1.17 -8.05 16.77
CA THR A 94 -0.09 -8.02 17.52
C THR A 94 -1.26 -7.71 16.60
N ARG A 95 -2.06 -8.73 16.28
CA ARG A 95 -3.30 -8.59 15.50
C ARG A 95 -4.48 -8.43 16.44
N VAL A 96 -5.08 -7.24 16.40
CA VAL A 96 -6.28 -6.87 17.17
C VAL A 96 -7.48 -6.85 16.22
N ALA A 97 -8.66 -7.23 16.72
CA ALA A 97 -9.90 -7.24 15.95
C ALA A 97 -10.33 -5.82 15.55
N ALA A 98 -11.01 -5.68 14.41
CA ALA A 98 -11.46 -4.38 13.88
C ALA A 98 -12.31 -3.61 14.90
N GLN A 99 -13.22 -4.31 15.58
CA GLN A 99 -14.13 -3.71 16.56
C GLN A 99 -13.40 -3.16 17.79
N GLU A 100 -12.35 -3.83 18.25
CA GLU A 100 -11.57 -3.40 19.40
C GLU A 100 -10.74 -2.15 19.06
N LEU A 101 -10.12 -2.13 17.87
CA LEU A 101 -9.41 -0.95 17.36
C LEU A 101 -10.35 0.25 17.19
N LEU A 102 -11.54 0.03 16.63
CA LEU A 102 -12.56 1.08 16.48
C LEU A 102 -13.03 1.60 17.83
N ALA A 103 -13.30 0.71 18.78
CA ALA A 103 -13.70 1.07 20.14
C ALA A 103 -12.60 1.86 20.87
N ARG A 104 -11.33 1.51 20.67
CA ARG A 104 -10.19 2.29 21.18
C ARG A 104 -10.18 3.69 20.58
N PHE A 105 -10.28 3.80 19.25
CA PHE A 105 -10.26 5.09 18.57
C PHE A 105 -11.42 5.99 19.02
N HIS A 106 -12.63 5.44 19.16
CA HIS A 106 -13.79 6.17 19.69
C HIS A 106 -13.52 6.74 21.08
N ARG A 107 -12.98 5.95 22.01
CA ARG A 107 -12.64 6.44 23.36
C ARG A 107 -11.63 7.58 23.33
N VAL A 108 -10.62 7.49 22.46
CA VAL A 108 -9.60 8.55 22.30
C VAL A 108 -10.23 9.82 21.73
N VAL A 109 -11.12 9.71 20.74
CA VAL A 109 -11.85 10.87 20.19
C VAL A 109 -12.75 11.51 21.24
N ASP A 110 -13.46 10.72 22.05
CA ASP A 110 -14.30 11.25 23.14
C ASP A 110 -13.47 12.02 24.18
N GLN A 111 -12.32 11.48 24.57
CA GLN A 111 -11.37 12.14 25.47
C GLN A 111 -10.79 13.42 24.86
N ALA A 112 -10.43 13.38 23.57
CA ALA A 112 -9.94 14.53 22.83
C ALA A 112 -10.99 15.65 22.79
N LEU A 113 -12.25 15.34 22.43
CA LEU A 113 -13.34 16.30 22.43
C LEU A 113 -13.60 16.89 23.82
N ALA A 114 -13.53 16.07 24.88
CA ALA A 114 -13.64 16.57 26.25
C ALA A 114 -12.52 17.56 26.60
N GLN A 115 -11.27 17.29 26.19
CA GLN A 115 -10.16 18.23 26.37
C GLN A 115 -10.35 19.51 25.55
N LEU A 116 -10.83 19.43 24.30
CA LEU A 116 -11.10 20.62 23.47
C LEU A 116 -12.11 21.55 24.17
N ARG A 117 -13.17 20.99 24.77
CA ARG A 117 -14.15 21.77 25.54
C ARG A 117 -13.56 22.44 26.78
N GLY A 118 -12.59 21.79 27.42
CA GLY A 118 -11.90 22.32 28.61
C GLY A 118 -10.72 23.24 28.31
N THR A 119 -10.34 23.44 27.05
CA THR A 119 -9.16 24.25 26.68
C THR A 119 -9.54 25.72 26.56
N SER A 120 -8.88 26.59 27.32
CA SER A 120 -9.12 28.05 27.23
C SER A 120 -8.59 28.62 25.92
N PRO A 121 -9.37 29.45 25.20
CA PRO A 121 -8.90 30.21 24.03
C PRO A 121 -7.70 31.11 24.31
N GLU A 122 -7.50 31.53 25.56
CA GLU A 122 -6.43 32.45 25.95
C GLU A 122 -5.07 31.76 26.04
N THR A 123 -5.05 30.44 26.26
CA THR A 123 -3.82 29.65 26.46
C THR A 123 -3.44 28.84 25.23
N VAL A 124 -4.17 28.98 24.12
CA VAL A 124 -3.94 28.16 22.92
C VAL A 124 -2.59 28.42 22.26
N THR A 125 -1.98 29.58 22.50
CA THR A 125 -0.64 29.93 22.00
C THR A 125 0.47 29.58 22.98
N ASP A 126 0.15 29.05 24.17
CA ASP A 126 1.14 28.71 25.18
C ASP A 126 2.11 27.66 24.67
N PHE A 127 3.37 27.84 25.03
CA PHE A 127 4.46 26.92 24.73
C PHE A 127 4.17 25.49 25.23
N ARG A 128 4.54 24.50 24.42
CA ARG A 128 4.54 23.08 24.77
C ARG A 128 5.81 22.41 24.26
N ALA A 129 6.46 21.63 25.13
CA ALA A 129 7.60 20.81 24.76
C ALA A 129 7.16 19.40 24.38
N VAL A 130 7.70 18.87 23.29
CA VAL A 130 7.29 17.58 22.71
C VAL A 130 8.42 16.55 22.79
N GLY A 131 8.09 15.37 23.30
CA GLY A 131 8.99 14.22 23.32
C GLY A 131 10.21 14.37 24.23
N GLY A 132 11.09 13.36 24.22
CA GLY A 132 12.31 13.35 25.04
C GLY A 132 13.30 14.47 24.67
N ALA A 133 13.29 14.93 23.42
CA ALA A 133 14.12 16.03 22.94
C ALA A 133 13.55 17.43 23.27
N GLN A 134 12.35 17.50 23.86
CA GLN A 134 11.68 18.74 24.26
C GLN A 134 11.57 19.76 23.11
N LEU A 135 11.20 19.30 21.92
CA LEU A 135 11.05 20.16 20.75
C LEU A 135 9.90 21.16 20.95
N PRO A 136 10.05 22.41 20.47
CA PRO A 136 9.09 23.47 20.73
C PRO A 136 7.80 23.30 19.89
N SER A 137 6.65 23.56 20.52
CA SER A 137 5.34 23.68 19.89
C SER A 137 4.44 24.59 20.73
N THR A 138 3.15 24.67 20.38
CA THR A 138 2.10 25.35 21.15
C THR A 138 0.92 24.41 21.41
N VAL A 139 0.02 24.79 22.32
CA VAL A 139 -1.23 24.05 22.56
C VAL A 139 -2.00 23.88 21.25
N ILE A 140 -2.26 24.98 20.52
CA ILE A 140 -2.98 24.92 19.25
C ILE A 140 -2.23 24.16 18.18
N GLY A 141 -0.88 24.27 18.14
CA GLY A 141 -0.06 23.53 17.19
C GLY A 141 -0.24 22.02 17.35
N LEU A 142 -0.23 21.52 18.60
CA LEU A 142 -0.46 20.11 18.90
C LEU A 142 -1.88 19.65 18.58
N LEU A 143 -2.89 20.44 18.95
CA LEU A 143 -4.30 20.11 18.71
C LEU A 143 -4.63 20.11 17.20
N MET A 144 -4.17 21.13 16.47
CA MET A 144 -4.33 21.19 15.01
C MET A 144 -3.61 20.03 14.33
N HIS A 145 -2.37 19.73 14.73
CA HIS A 145 -1.63 18.60 14.18
C HIS A 145 -2.36 17.27 14.42
N ALA A 146 -2.98 17.07 15.59
CA ALA A 146 -3.78 15.89 15.86
C ALA A 146 -4.99 15.77 14.92
N GLY A 147 -5.68 16.88 14.65
CA GLY A 147 -6.78 16.93 13.67
C GLY A 147 -6.32 16.59 12.24
N GLU A 148 -5.22 17.21 11.78
CA GLU A 148 -4.62 16.94 10.47
C GLU A 148 -4.16 15.48 10.34
N HIS A 149 -3.53 14.95 11.40
CA HIS A 149 -3.05 13.59 11.46
C HIS A 149 -4.21 12.59 11.36
N ALA A 150 -5.32 12.86 12.06
CA ALA A 150 -6.54 12.07 11.97
C ALA A 150 -7.14 12.06 10.55
N ALA A 151 -7.28 13.22 9.91
CA ALA A 151 -7.78 13.31 8.54
C ALA A 151 -6.86 12.57 7.54
N ARG A 152 -5.53 12.70 7.68
CA ARG A 152 -4.56 12.01 6.82
C ARG A 152 -4.68 10.49 6.94
N HIS A 153 -4.77 9.96 8.16
CA HIS A 153 -4.89 8.52 8.37
C HIS A 153 -6.26 7.98 8.00
N ALA A 154 -7.35 8.73 8.18
CA ALA A 154 -8.66 8.34 7.70
C ALA A 154 -8.66 8.16 6.17
N GLY A 155 -8.07 9.12 5.43
CA GLY A 155 -7.87 9.00 3.99
C GLY A 155 -7.00 7.80 3.58
N GLN A 156 -5.89 7.55 4.28
CA GLN A 156 -5.05 6.36 4.04
C GLN A 156 -5.81 5.06 4.31
N ILE A 157 -6.55 4.97 5.41
CA ILE A 157 -7.40 3.82 5.74
C ILE A 157 -8.42 3.59 4.63
N LYS A 158 -9.06 4.66 4.14
CA LYS A 158 -10.04 4.59 3.06
C LYS A 158 -9.43 4.10 1.74
N THR A 159 -8.30 4.65 1.32
CA THR A 159 -7.64 4.22 0.09
C THR A 159 -7.11 2.80 0.20
N THR A 160 -6.51 2.44 1.34
CA THR A 160 -6.04 1.07 1.59
C THR A 160 -7.19 0.09 1.59
N SER A 161 -8.38 0.45 2.13
CA SER A 161 -9.55 -0.42 2.06
C SER A 161 -9.93 -0.76 0.63
N LEU A 162 -9.92 0.23 -0.28
CA LEU A 162 -10.22 -0.01 -1.68
C LEU A 162 -9.23 -0.98 -2.36
N LEU A 163 -7.97 -0.98 -1.92
CA LEU A 163 -6.94 -1.89 -2.44
C LEU A 163 -7.11 -3.31 -1.91
N VAL A 164 -7.44 -3.47 -0.63
CA VAL A 164 -7.54 -4.81 0.00
C VAL A 164 -8.90 -5.46 -0.19
N THR A 165 -9.97 -4.68 -0.35
CA THR A 165 -11.32 -5.20 -0.66
C THR A 165 -11.60 -5.29 -2.15
N ALA A 166 -10.58 -5.06 -3.01
CA ALA A 166 -10.75 -5.20 -4.45
C ALA A 166 -11.22 -6.63 -4.78
N GLY A 167 -12.22 -6.74 -5.66
CA GLY A 167 -12.87 -8.00 -6.02
C GLY A 167 -11.97 -8.95 -6.82
N ALA A 168 -12.58 -9.83 -7.63
CA ALA A 168 -11.82 -10.78 -8.44
C ALA A 168 -10.74 -10.07 -9.30
N ALA A 169 -9.49 -10.49 -9.13
CA ALA A 169 -8.35 -9.99 -9.89
C ALA A 169 -7.66 -11.15 -10.62
N LEU A 170 -7.07 -10.87 -11.78
CA LEU A 170 -6.21 -11.82 -12.47
C LEU A 170 -4.85 -11.86 -11.76
N ASP A 171 -4.69 -12.85 -10.89
CA ASP A 171 -3.52 -12.96 -10.02
C ASP A 171 -2.28 -13.56 -10.72
N MET A 172 -2.51 -14.62 -11.51
CA MET A 172 -1.44 -15.39 -12.12
C MET A 172 -1.85 -15.90 -13.50
N VAL A 173 -0.91 -15.86 -14.44
CA VAL A 173 -1.06 -16.42 -15.79
C VAL A 173 -0.12 -17.60 -15.98
N THR A 174 -0.57 -18.61 -16.71
CA THR A 174 0.25 -19.79 -17.00
C THR A 174 1.03 -19.60 -18.30
N LEU A 175 2.33 -19.83 -18.25
CA LEU A 175 3.20 -19.97 -19.40
C LEU A 175 3.60 -21.44 -19.56
N VAL A 176 3.33 -22.03 -20.73
CA VAL A 176 3.73 -23.40 -21.00
C VAL A 176 5.20 -23.43 -21.36
N VAL A 177 5.99 -24.19 -20.60
CA VAL A 177 7.45 -24.29 -20.76
C VAL A 177 7.86 -25.70 -21.17
N ARG A 178 9.03 -25.82 -21.79
CA ARG A 178 9.60 -27.13 -22.16
C ARG A 178 10.31 -27.77 -20.98
N ASP A 179 11.05 -26.97 -20.23
CA ASP A 179 11.77 -27.38 -19.04
C ASP A 179 11.76 -26.25 -18.00
N HIS A 180 11.74 -26.61 -16.71
CA HIS A 180 11.65 -25.61 -15.64
C HIS A 180 12.98 -24.89 -15.43
N ASP A 181 14.12 -25.59 -15.50
CA ASP A 181 15.42 -25.02 -15.16
C ASP A 181 15.88 -24.01 -16.20
N GLU A 182 15.70 -24.31 -17.49
CA GLU A 182 16.00 -23.34 -18.56
C GLU A 182 15.09 -22.10 -18.49
N ALA A 183 13.80 -22.30 -18.16
CA ALA A 183 12.85 -21.22 -18.03
C ALA A 183 13.19 -20.34 -16.82
N VAL A 184 13.47 -20.92 -15.65
CA VAL A 184 13.91 -20.20 -14.45
C VAL A 184 15.20 -19.44 -14.73
N ALA A 185 16.18 -20.05 -15.38
CA ALA A 185 17.44 -19.40 -15.71
C ALA A 185 17.23 -18.20 -16.66
N PHE A 186 16.32 -18.30 -17.62
CA PHE A 186 15.98 -17.19 -18.50
C PHE A 186 15.26 -16.05 -17.77
N PHE A 187 14.15 -16.36 -17.09
CA PHE A 187 13.31 -15.33 -16.45
C PHE A 187 14.04 -14.63 -15.31
N THR A 188 14.75 -15.39 -14.46
CA THR A 188 15.46 -14.79 -13.32
C THR A 188 16.82 -14.23 -13.71
N GLY A 189 17.58 -14.93 -14.57
CA GLY A 189 18.94 -14.55 -14.94
C GLY A 189 19.02 -13.49 -16.03
N LYS A 190 18.16 -13.56 -17.07
CA LYS A 190 18.18 -12.59 -18.18
C LYS A 190 17.19 -11.45 -18.00
N LEU A 191 15.97 -11.74 -17.56
CA LEU A 191 14.93 -10.72 -17.38
C LEU A 191 14.87 -10.13 -15.96
N GLY A 192 15.67 -10.64 -15.02
CA GLY A 192 15.74 -10.11 -13.66
C GLY A 192 14.49 -10.35 -12.81
N PHE A 193 13.66 -11.34 -13.17
CA PHE A 193 12.45 -11.67 -12.41
C PHE A 193 12.81 -12.34 -11.09
N ALA A 194 11.97 -12.14 -10.07
CA ALA A 194 12.11 -12.85 -8.80
C ALA A 194 11.49 -14.26 -8.91
N LEU A 195 12.21 -15.28 -8.43
CA LEU A 195 11.64 -16.61 -8.18
C LEU A 195 10.87 -16.56 -6.85
N LEU A 196 9.54 -16.65 -6.93
CA LEU A 196 8.68 -16.58 -5.75
C LEU A 196 8.47 -17.94 -5.11
N GLU A 197 8.33 -18.98 -5.94
CA GLU A 197 8.08 -20.32 -5.47
C GLU A 197 8.72 -21.35 -6.41
N ASP A 198 9.21 -22.42 -5.81
CA ASP A 198 9.80 -23.56 -6.48
C ASP A 198 9.61 -24.81 -5.63
N THR A 199 8.43 -25.44 -5.76
CA THR A 199 7.99 -26.52 -4.88
C THR A 199 7.66 -27.77 -5.67
N TYR A 200 8.20 -28.92 -5.29
CA TYR A 200 7.78 -30.21 -5.84
C TYR A 200 6.44 -30.66 -5.22
N GLN A 201 5.49 -31.05 -6.06
CA GLN A 201 4.15 -31.54 -5.70
C GLN A 201 4.04 -33.05 -6.00
N PRO A 202 4.23 -33.93 -5.00
CA PRO A 202 4.28 -35.39 -5.21
C PRO A 202 2.99 -35.97 -5.79
N GLU A 203 1.83 -35.46 -5.38
CA GLU A 203 0.51 -35.96 -5.81
C GLU A 203 0.27 -35.84 -7.31
N GLN A 204 0.94 -34.90 -7.97
CA GLN A 204 0.79 -34.63 -9.39
C GLN A 204 2.07 -34.93 -10.19
N ASP A 205 3.14 -35.36 -9.51
CA ASP A 205 4.49 -35.50 -10.09
C ASP A 205 4.91 -34.27 -10.90
N LYS A 206 4.75 -33.09 -10.28
CA LYS A 206 4.98 -31.78 -10.91
C LYS A 206 5.75 -30.85 -10.00
N ARG A 207 6.43 -29.89 -10.62
CA ARG A 207 7.08 -28.78 -9.94
C ARG A 207 6.19 -27.55 -10.12
N TRP A 208 5.96 -26.82 -9.05
CA TRP A 208 5.22 -25.57 -9.03
C TRP A 208 6.22 -24.43 -8.98
N VAL A 209 6.39 -23.76 -10.12
CA VAL A 209 7.42 -22.74 -10.29
C VAL A 209 6.77 -21.42 -10.66
N VAL A 210 6.94 -20.42 -9.81
CA VAL A 210 6.32 -19.10 -9.97
C VAL A 210 7.40 -18.02 -10.02
N VAL A 211 7.39 -17.23 -11.09
CA VAL A 211 8.26 -16.06 -11.24
C VAL A 211 7.42 -14.77 -11.27
N LYS A 212 8.02 -13.65 -10.87
CA LYS A 212 7.38 -12.34 -10.88
C LYS A 212 8.32 -11.27 -11.45
N PRO A 213 7.87 -10.46 -12.44
CA PRO A 213 8.62 -9.29 -12.89
C PRO A 213 8.86 -8.29 -11.76
N PRO A 214 9.90 -7.44 -11.84
CA PRO A 214 10.06 -6.33 -10.90
C PRO A 214 8.81 -5.43 -10.84
N GLY A 215 8.42 -5.02 -9.64
CA GLY A 215 7.27 -4.11 -9.41
C GLY A 215 5.96 -4.81 -9.04
N PRO A 216 4.81 -4.09 -9.08
CA PRO A 216 3.49 -4.60 -8.66
C PRO A 216 2.87 -5.59 -9.67
N ALA A 217 3.69 -6.24 -10.49
CA ALA A 217 3.28 -7.05 -11.63
C ALA A 217 2.60 -8.38 -11.24
N SER A 218 1.85 -8.93 -12.20
CA SER A 218 1.22 -10.25 -12.12
C SER A 218 2.25 -11.38 -12.05
N ARG A 219 1.85 -12.49 -11.43
CA ARG A 219 2.68 -13.70 -11.32
C ARG A 219 2.60 -14.54 -12.59
N ILE A 220 3.68 -15.26 -12.90
CA ILE A 220 3.73 -16.20 -14.02
C ILE A 220 4.04 -17.59 -13.49
N LEU A 221 3.12 -18.52 -13.72
CA LEU A 221 3.33 -19.94 -13.47
C LEU A 221 4.05 -20.56 -14.66
N LEU A 222 5.24 -21.08 -14.45
CA LEU A 222 5.99 -21.83 -15.45
C LEU A 222 5.54 -23.29 -15.42
N ALA A 223 4.63 -23.67 -16.32
CA ALA A 223 4.04 -24.99 -16.35
C ALA A 223 4.71 -25.88 -17.42
N ARG A 224 5.50 -26.87 -17.00
CA ARG A 224 6.14 -27.80 -17.94
C ARG A 224 5.10 -28.62 -18.71
N ALA A 225 5.23 -28.63 -20.03
CA ALA A 225 4.41 -29.44 -20.92
C ALA A 225 4.60 -30.94 -20.67
N ASN A 226 3.50 -31.68 -20.52
CA ASN A 226 3.48 -33.14 -20.41
C ASN A 226 2.69 -33.84 -21.53
N THR A 227 1.86 -33.12 -22.29
CA THR A 227 1.15 -33.65 -23.48
C THR A 227 1.70 -33.09 -24.79
N ASP A 228 1.38 -33.75 -25.91
CA ASP A 228 1.73 -33.24 -27.25
C ASP A 228 1.05 -31.90 -27.56
N SER A 229 -0.20 -31.73 -27.13
CA SER A 229 -0.92 -30.46 -27.31
C SER A 229 -0.26 -29.30 -26.56
N GLN A 230 0.25 -29.54 -25.34
CA GLN A 230 0.99 -28.53 -24.58
C GLN A 230 2.36 -28.27 -25.21
N ARG A 231 3.07 -29.32 -25.65
CA ARG A 231 4.35 -29.16 -26.38
C ARG A 231 4.19 -28.31 -27.64
N ALA A 232 3.10 -28.51 -28.38
CA ALA A 232 2.77 -27.72 -29.57
C ALA A 232 2.39 -26.26 -29.26
N ALA A 233 2.01 -25.95 -28.01
CA ALA A 233 1.66 -24.60 -27.57
C ALA A 233 2.85 -23.76 -27.09
N ILE A 234 4.01 -24.39 -26.83
CA ILE A 234 5.24 -23.70 -26.40
C ILE A 234 5.63 -22.68 -27.48
N GLY A 235 5.75 -21.41 -27.10
CA GLY A 235 6.08 -20.33 -28.03
C GLY A 235 4.87 -19.75 -28.80
N ASN A 236 3.68 -20.31 -28.60
CA ASN A 236 2.47 -19.93 -29.34
C ASN A 236 1.25 -19.76 -28.43
N GLN A 237 1.43 -19.41 -27.15
CA GLN A 237 0.28 -19.30 -26.23
C GLN A 237 -0.71 -18.19 -26.63
N THR A 238 -0.28 -17.23 -27.45
CA THR A 238 -1.08 -16.08 -27.91
C THR A 238 -1.32 -16.08 -29.42
N GLY A 239 -1.07 -17.20 -30.11
CA GLY A 239 -1.29 -17.30 -31.55
C GLY A 239 -0.38 -16.40 -32.39
N GLY A 240 0.88 -16.22 -31.96
CA GLY A 240 1.87 -15.37 -32.65
C GLY A 240 1.70 -13.86 -32.44
N ARG A 241 0.78 -13.43 -31.56
CA ARG A 241 0.61 -12.01 -31.18
C ARG A 241 1.50 -11.67 -29.99
N VAL A 242 1.83 -10.39 -29.84
CA VAL A 242 2.33 -9.89 -28.54
C VAL A 242 1.30 -10.24 -27.47
N GLY A 243 1.75 -11.00 -26.48
CA GLY A 243 0.90 -11.51 -25.41
C GLY A 243 1.18 -10.89 -24.05
N PHE A 244 2.34 -10.27 -23.89
CA PHE A 244 2.85 -9.80 -22.62
C PHE A 244 3.36 -8.37 -22.74
N PHE A 245 3.06 -7.55 -21.73
CA PHE A 245 3.35 -6.13 -21.71
C PHE A 245 4.09 -5.81 -20.42
N LEU A 246 5.39 -5.57 -20.53
CA LEU A 246 6.28 -5.30 -19.41
C LEU A 246 6.58 -3.80 -19.35
N HIS A 247 5.99 -3.13 -18.37
CA HIS A 247 6.30 -1.72 -18.09
C HIS A 247 7.55 -1.60 -17.23
N THR A 248 8.36 -0.59 -17.51
CA THR A 248 9.57 -0.26 -16.77
C THR A 248 9.66 1.23 -16.48
N ASP A 249 10.33 1.58 -15.38
CA ASP A 249 10.70 2.95 -15.00
C ASP A 249 11.86 3.51 -15.84
N ASP A 250 12.73 2.64 -16.36
CA ASP A 250 13.86 3.01 -17.22
C ASP A 250 14.00 2.04 -18.41
N PHE A 251 13.41 2.46 -19.53
CA PHE A 251 13.45 1.72 -20.79
C PHE A 251 14.87 1.41 -21.26
N TRP A 252 15.78 2.38 -21.21
CA TRP A 252 17.10 2.21 -21.79
C TRP A 252 18.01 1.36 -20.92
N ARG A 253 17.84 1.39 -19.58
CA ARG A 253 18.48 0.44 -18.66
C ARG A 253 18.11 -0.98 -19.03
N ASP A 254 16.82 -1.28 -19.09
CA ASP A 254 16.35 -2.66 -19.27
C ASP A 254 16.56 -3.16 -20.69
N PHE A 255 16.37 -2.29 -21.70
CA PHE A 255 16.68 -2.62 -23.10
C PHE A 255 18.15 -3.05 -23.26
N ARG A 256 19.10 -2.31 -22.66
CA ARG A 256 20.52 -2.66 -22.70
C ARG A 256 20.80 -3.94 -21.92
N ALA A 257 20.29 -4.05 -20.68
CA ALA A 257 20.48 -5.25 -19.87
C ALA A 257 20.01 -6.53 -20.59
N TYR A 258 18.85 -6.47 -21.24
CA TYR A 258 18.31 -7.60 -22.00
C TYR A 258 19.13 -7.88 -23.26
N SER A 259 19.55 -6.84 -23.97
CA SER A 259 20.41 -6.98 -25.15
C SER A 259 21.76 -7.63 -24.79
N ASP A 260 22.39 -7.18 -23.70
CA ASP A 260 23.67 -7.70 -23.20
C ASP A 260 23.54 -9.15 -22.68
N ALA A 261 22.37 -9.51 -22.13
CA ALA A 261 22.03 -10.88 -21.76
C ALA A 261 21.68 -11.78 -22.97
N GLY A 262 21.69 -11.23 -24.19
CA GLY A 262 21.40 -11.95 -25.43
C GLY A 262 19.92 -12.29 -25.61
N VAL A 263 19.01 -11.41 -25.15
CA VAL A 263 17.59 -11.47 -25.47
C VAL A 263 17.36 -10.88 -26.87
N GLU A 264 16.57 -11.56 -27.70
CA GLU A 264 16.33 -11.14 -29.08
C GLU A 264 15.23 -10.08 -29.16
N PHE A 265 15.56 -8.88 -29.64
CA PHE A 265 14.59 -7.85 -29.99
C PHE A 265 14.13 -7.99 -31.44
N VAL A 266 12.91 -8.50 -31.65
CA VAL A 266 12.29 -8.65 -32.97
C VAL A 266 11.80 -7.32 -33.56
N ARG A 267 11.61 -6.29 -32.73
CA ARG A 267 11.35 -4.91 -33.16
C ARG A 267 12.18 -3.95 -32.34
N ALA A 268 12.92 -3.09 -33.05
CA ALA A 268 13.75 -2.05 -32.45
C ALA A 268 12.91 -1.02 -31.66
N PRO A 269 13.53 -0.31 -30.70
CA PRO A 269 12.88 0.76 -29.96
C PRO A 269 12.24 1.81 -30.87
N ALA A 270 11.01 2.20 -30.55
CA ALA A 270 10.27 3.28 -31.19
C ALA A 270 9.53 4.11 -30.15
N VAL A 271 9.49 5.43 -30.36
CA VAL A 271 8.72 6.36 -29.51
C VAL A 271 7.26 6.34 -29.95
N GLN A 272 6.35 6.13 -28.99
CA GLN A 272 4.90 6.14 -29.17
C GLN A 272 4.25 7.09 -28.17
N SER A 273 2.95 7.39 -28.35
CA SER A 273 2.20 8.27 -27.44
C SER A 273 2.11 7.73 -26.00
N TYR A 274 2.28 6.43 -25.82
CA TYR A 274 2.22 5.73 -24.54
C TYR A 274 3.61 5.37 -23.98
N GLY A 275 4.70 5.84 -24.60
CA GLY A 275 6.07 5.57 -24.14
C GLY A 275 7.00 5.09 -25.25
N THR A 276 8.27 4.85 -24.90
CA THR A 276 9.20 4.16 -25.80
C THR A 276 8.95 2.66 -25.69
N VAL A 277 8.79 1.98 -26.83
CA VAL A 277 8.47 0.55 -26.88
C VAL A 277 9.44 -0.20 -27.79
N ALA A 278 9.84 -1.40 -27.37
CA ALA A 278 10.53 -2.39 -28.21
C ALA A 278 9.90 -3.76 -27.98
N VAL A 279 10.03 -4.65 -28.95
CA VAL A 279 9.46 -6.01 -28.84
C VAL A 279 10.55 -7.04 -28.83
N PHE A 280 10.55 -7.88 -27.82
CA PHE A 280 11.47 -8.99 -27.69
C PHE A 280 10.78 -10.34 -27.67
N ALA A 281 11.55 -11.38 -27.96
CA ALA A 281 11.14 -12.77 -27.85
C ALA A 281 11.74 -13.41 -26.59
N ASP A 282 10.92 -14.15 -25.83
CA ASP A 282 11.46 -15.02 -24.77
C ASP A 282 12.17 -16.26 -25.35
N LEU A 283 12.69 -17.13 -24.49
CA LEU A 283 13.43 -18.33 -24.94
C LEU A 283 12.62 -19.30 -25.81
N TYR A 284 11.30 -19.16 -25.85
CA TYR A 284 10.38 -19.98 -26.63
C TYR A 284 9.79 -19.23 -27.83
N GLY A 285 10.11 -17.96 -28.03
CA GLY A 285 9.61 -17.15 -29.14
C GLY A 285 8.34 -16.37 -28.81
N ASN A 286 7.88 -16.36 -27.56
CA ASN A 286 6.73 -15.55 -27.18
C ASN A 286 7.10 -14.07 -27.21
N LEU A 287 6.18 -13.25 -27.71
CA LEU A 287 6.45 -11.83 -27.94
C LEU A 287 6.00 -10.97 -26.76
N TRP A 288 6.90 -10.09 -26.33
CA TRP A 288 6.76 -9.17 -25.22
C TRP A 288 6.99 -7.73 -25.68
N ASP A 289 6.12 -6.81 -25.28
CA ASP A 289 6.40 -5.37 -25.35
C ASP A 289 7.15 -4.95 -24.08
N LEU A 290 8.35 -4.37 -24.24
CA LEU A 290 9.01 -3.59 -23.19
C LEU A 290 8.59 -2.14 -23.34
N ILE A 291 7.98 -1.53 -22.32
CA ILE A 291 7.35 -0.22 -22.41
C ILE A 291 7.92 0.70 -21.33
N GLY A 292 8.57 1.80 -21.75
CA GLY A 292 9.03 2.85 -20.85
C GLY A 292 7.94 3.87 -20.47
N PRO A 293 8.25 4.81 -19.56
CA PRO A 293 7.33 5.89 -19.22
C PRO A 293 7.05 6.81 -20.41
N THR A 294 5.94 7.55 -20.35
CA THR A 294 5.66 8.62 -21.30
C THR A 294 6.65 9.78 -21.10
N LEU A 295 7.07 10.43 -22.20
CA LEU A 295 7.93 11.60 -22.14
C LEU A 295 7.19 12.73 -21.39
N GLY A 296 7.58 12.99 -20.14
CA GLY A 296 6.99 14.03 -19.28
C GLY A 296 6.58 13.55 -17.89
N GLU A 297 6.39 12.25 -17.70
CA GLU A 297 6.21 11.66 -16.37
C GLU A 297 7.59 11.44 -15.75
N THR A 298 7.93 12.28 -14.76
CA THR A 298 9.07 11.98 -13.88
C THR A 298 8.59 10.87 -12.94
N PRO A 299 9.28 9.72 -12.83
CA PRO A 299 8.88 8.70 -11.86
C PRO A 299 8.88 9.31 -10.45
N PRO A 300 7.96 8.91 -9.56
CA PRO A 300 8.03 9.33 -8.17
C PRO A 300 9.37 8.87 -7.61
N THR A 301 10.20 9.83 -7.18
CA THR A 301 11.44 9.54 -6.44
C THR A 301 11.10 8.70 -5.20
N PRO A 302 11.90 7.65 -4.91
CA PRO A 302 11.66 6.76 -3.77
C PRO A 302 11.73 7.48 -2.42
#